data_AF-A0A1A8BMM0-F1
#
_entry.id   AF-A0A1A8BMM0-F1
#
_cell.length_a   1.000
_cell.length_b   1.000
_cell.length_c   1.000
_cell.angle_alpha   90.00
_cell.angle_beta   90.00
_cell.angle_gamma   90.00
#
_symmetry.space_group_name_H-M   'P 1'
#
loop_
_entity.id
_entity.type
_entity.pdbx_description
1 polymer ?
#
loop_
_entity_poly.entity_id
_entity_poly.type
_entity_poly.pdbx_seq_one_letter_code
_entity_poly.pdbx_strand_id
1 'polypeptide(L)'
;ITFTNPTKDPVDDVFLTHLEFEFPEFRQISSSVRDRRKSCGEICGAVVSMNYKKVMLSGRDVDVGMSVRTSGAQIAAIPSSEAEDLNCLTLTMNEAPTKTKSQNVESSIRTSSIKIRTLEETRSFILTLDRDSRRAYKNVQSIEISPCLDPGYCIQKTIRSKFSLGDNKDAGLSKYMSKTLPLPINTFAGIIN
;
A
#
# COMPACT_ATOMS: atom_id res chain seq x y z
N ILE A 1 -2.36 -3.48 -5.94
CA ILE A 1 -1.00 -2.92 -5.85
C ILE A 1 -0.16 -3.51 -6.97
N THR A 2 0.64 -2.67 -7.63
CA THR A 2 1.63 -3.08 -8.62
C THR A 2 3.00 -2.65 -8.13
N PHE A 3 4.02 -3.48 -8.28
CA PHE A 3 5.39 -3.12 -7.90
C PHE A 3 6.42 -3.68 -8.85
N THR A 4 7.54 -2.96 -9.01
CA THR A 4 8.56 -3.27 -10.01
C THR A 4 9.88 -3.65 -9.39
N ASN A 5 10.57 -4.57 -10.06
CA ASN A 5 11.95 -4.94 -9.81
C ASN A 5 12.69 -4.81 -11.15
N PRO A 6 13.88 -4.20 -11.22
CA PRO A 6 14.58 -3.94 -12.47
C PRO A 6 14.96 -5.22 -13.25
N THR A 7 14.95 -6.38 -12.59
CA THR A 7 15.36 -7.68 -13.17
C THR A 7 14.20 -8.62 -13.44
N LYS A 8 12.95 -8.22 -13.16
CA LYS A 8 11.77 -9.09 -13.26
C LYS A 8 10.57 -8.32 -13.81
N ASP A 9 9.59 -9.07 -14.29
CA ASP A 9 8.31 -8.49 -14.68
C ASP A 9 7.62 -7.81 -13.47
N PRO A 10 6.85 -6.73 -13.70
CA PRO A 10 6.04 -6.11 -12.66
C PRO A 10 5.11 -7.13 -12.00
N VAL A 11 5.00 -7.05 -10.67
CA VAL A 11 4.13 -7.92 -9.90
C VAL A 11 2.89 -7.14 -9.50
N ASP A 12 1.74 -7.65 -9.89
CA ASP A 12 0.46 -7.22 -9.34
C ASP A 12 0.12 -8.08 -8.13
N ASP A 13 -0.33 -7.48 -7.04
CA ASP A 13 -0.85 -8.14 -5.84
C ASP A 13 -1.93 -7.31 -5.13
N VAL A 14 -2.48 -7.83 -4.03
CA VAL A 14 -3.41 -7.13 -3.12
C VAL A 14 -2.95 -7.31 -1.68
N PHE A 15 -3.02 -6.27 -0.87
CA PHE A 15 -2.88 -6.36 0.57
C PHE A 15 -4.21 -6.01 1.24
N LEU A 16 -4.43 -6.50 2.45
CA LEU A 16 -5.70 -6.34 3.17
C LEU A 16 -5.61 -5.32 4.30
N THR A 17 -4.48 -5.28 4.99
CA THR A 17 -4.35 -4.53 6.25
C THR A 17 -3.18 -3.57 6.22
N HIS A 18 -2.00 -4.07 5.88
CA HIS A 18 -0.75 -3.33 6.00
C HIS A 18 0.14 -3.59 4.81
N LEU A 19 0.88 -2.57 4.44
CA LEU A 19 2.03 -2.65 3.58
C LEU A 19 3.16 -1.90 4.27
N GLU A 20 4.35 -2.48 4.25
CA GLU A 20 5.54 -1.84 4.76
C GLU A 20 6.62 -1.90 3.70
N PHE A 21 7.33 -0.79 3.51
CA PHE A 21 8.57 -0.83 2.76
C PHE A 21 9.71 -0.26 3.59
N GLU A 22 10.89 -0.82 3.40
CA GLU A 22 12.08 -0.39 4.11
C GLU A 22 13.35 -0.65 3.30
N PHE A 23 14.33 0.22 3.47
CA PHE A 23 15.63 0.08 2.85
C PHE A 23 16.55 -0.72 3.79
N PRO A 24 17.06 -1.88 3.35
CA PRO A 24 17.84 -2.77 4.20
C PRO A 24 19.09 -2.11 4.79
N GLU A 25 19.67 -1.12 4.11
CA GLU A 25 20.88 -0.40 4.53
C GLU A 25 20.65 0.43 5.80
N PHE A 26 19.41 0.79 6.10
CA PHE A 26 19.07 1.63 7.25
C PHE A 26 18.45 0.85 8.43
N ARG A 27 18.22 -0.47 8.27
CA ARG A 27 17.67 -1.34 9.34
C ARG A 27 18.52 -1.37 10.62
N GLN A 28 19.85 -1.26 10.50
CA GLN A 28 20.76 -1.33 11.65
C GLN A 28 20.76 -0.06 12.52
N ILE A 29 20.23 1.04 11.97
CA ILE A 29 20.22 2.33 12.64
C ILE A 29 19.01 2.40 13.58
N SER A 30 17.89 1.75 13.27
CA SER A 30 16.68 1.75 14.11
C SER A 30 16.78 0.81 15.33
N SER A 31 17.52 -0.31 15.24
CA SER A 31 17.65 -1.27 16.35
C SER A 31 18.63 -0.84 17.44
N SER A 32 19.65 -0.04 17.11
CA SER A 32 20.64 0.47 18.07
C SER A 32 20.21 1.77 18.77
N VAL A 33 19.24 2.50 18.20
CA VAL A 33 18.76 3.78 18.75
C VAL A 33 17.69 3.61 19.83
N ARG A 34 17.07 2.43 19.96
CA ARG A 34 16.13 2.17 21.08
C ARG A 34 16.79 2.24 22.47
N ASP A 35 18.12 2.17 22.55
CA ASP A 35 18.86 2.20 23.82
C ASP A 35 19.82 3.41 23.97
N ARG A 36 19.92 4.28 22.96
CA ARG A 36 20.76 5.49 23.04
C ARG A 36 20.05 6.72 22.51
N ARG A 37 19.31 7.33 23.43
CA ARG A 37 19.00 8.76 23.42
C ARG A 37 20.32 9.55 23.45
N LYS A 38 20.89 9.90 22.29
CA LYS A 38 21.70 11.11 22.03
C LYS A 38 22.32 11.09 20.61
N SER A 39 21.95 12.12 19.84
CA SER A 39 22.78 12.78 18.81
C SER A 39 23.28 11.96 17.62
N CYS A 40 22.54 11.97 16.52
CA CYS A 40 23.14 12.23 15.21
C CYS A 40 22.13 12.99 14.35
N GLY A 41 22.49 14.21 13.95
CA GLY A 41 21.70 15.08 13.08
C GLY A 41 21.89 14.76 11.59
N GLU A 42 22.32 13.55 11.24
CA GLU A 42 22.39 13.12 9.85
C GLU A 42 21.03 12.60 9.40
N ILE A 43 20.53 13.22 8.34
CA ILE A 43 19.29 12.83 7.68
C ILE A 43 19.56 11.48 7.00
N CYS A 44 19.35 10.39 7.75
CA CYS A 44 19.52 9.04 7.27
C CYS A 44 18.32 8.64 6.41
N GLY A 45 18.52 7.90 5.31
CA GLY A 45 17.44 7.43 4.44
C GLY A 45 17.72 7.61 2.95
N ALA A 46 16.96 6.91 2.12
CA ALA A 46 17.00 7.05 0.67
C ALA A 46 16.00 8.13 0.22
N VAL A 47 16.27 8.77 -0.91
CA VAL A 47 15.33 9.75 -1.49
C VAL A 47 14.28 9.01 -2.34
N VAL A 48 13.02 9.15 -1.95
CA VAL A 48 11.88 8.62 -2.71
C VAL A 48 11.04 9.76 -3.27
N SER A 49 10.52 9.58 -4.48
CA SER A 49 9.46 10.41 -5.04
C SER A 49 8.12 9.73 -4.80
N MET A 50 7.14 10.54 -4.42
CA MET A 50 5.80 10.11 -4.08
C MET A 50 4.78 10.98 -4.80
N ASN A 51 3.83 10.35 -5.48
CA ASN A 51 2.67 11.01 -6.06
C ASN A 51 1.42 10.34 -5.49
N TYR A 52 0.55 11.10 -4.86
CA TYR A 52 -0.58 10.55 -4.15
C TYR A 52 -1.80 11.45 -4.23
N LYS A 53 -2.97 10.84 -4.13
CA LYS A 53 -4.25 11.55 -4.10
C LYS A 53 -4.62 11.80 -2.65
N LYS A 54 -4.36 13.01 -2.14
CA LYS A 54 -4.66 13.40 -0.76
C LYS A 54 -6.15 13.47 -0.56
N VAL A 55 -6.66 12.74 0.44
CA VAL A 55 -8.08 12.74 0.80
C VAL A 55 -8.34 13.87 1.79
N MET A 56 -9.33 14.69 1.49
CA MET A 56 -9.76 15.82 2.33
C MET A 56 -11.14 15.52 2.92
N LEU A 57 -11.42 16.01 4.14
CA LEU A 57 -12.74 15.85 4.76
C LEU A 57 -13.89 16.47 3.93
N SER A 58 -13.58 17.44 3.07
CA SER A 58 -14.54 18.02 2.14
C SER A 58 -14.91 17.13 0.95
N GLY A 59 -14.30 15.95 0.80
CA GLY A 59 -14.45 15.07 -0.37
C GLY A 59 -13.72 15.55 -1.63
N ARG A 60 -13.12 16.75 -1.60
CA ARG A 60 -12.28 17.28 -2.67
C ARG A 60 -10.87 16.73 -2.53
N ASP A 61 -10.63 15.58 -3.14
CA ASP A 61 -9.31 14.99 -3.22
C ASP A 61 -8.36 15.86 -4.07
N VAL A 62 -7.07 15.89 -3.70
CA VAL A 62 -6.04 16.71 -4.38
C VAL A 62 -4.84 15.84 -4.72
N ASP A 63 -4.36 15.92 -5.97
CA ASP A 63 -3.12 15.29 -6.37
C ASP A 63 -1.91 16.05 -5.79
N VAL A 64 -1.03 15.33 -5.12
CA VAL A 64 0.16 15.88 -4.48
C VAL A 64 1.39 15.07 -4.90
N GLY A 65 2.39 15.78 -5.42
CA GLY A 65 3.72 15.24 -5.67
C GLY A 65 4.71 15.77 -4.64
N MET A 66 5.54 14.91 -4.07
CA MET A 66 6.66 15.32 -3.22
C MET A 66 7.85 14.36 -3.34
N SER A 67 9.01 14.83 -2.89
CA SER A 67 10.19 14.00 -2.67
C SER A 67 10.58 14.10 -1.21
N VAL A 68 10.84 12.95 -0.59
CA VAL A 68 11.16 12.86 0.83
C VAL A 68 12.33 11.90 1.03
N ARG A 69 13.17 12.19 2.02
CA ARG A 69 14.19 11.25 2.48
C ARG A 69 13.56 10.34 3.53
N THR A 70 13.70 9.03 3.37
CA THR A 70 13.13 8.05 4.28
C THR A 70 13.87 6.72 4.26
N SER A 71 13.97 6.08 5.43
CA SER A 71 14.43 4.71 5.63
C SER A 71 13.33 3.67 5.40
N GLY A 72 12.06 4.10 5.39
CA GLY A 72 10.91 3.24 5.17
C GLY A 72 9.59 3.89 5.57
N ALA A 73 8.49 3.25 5.23
CA ALA A 73 7.16 3.69 5.60
C ALA A 73 6.20 2.52 5.76
N GLN A 74 5.12 2.78 6.49
CA GLN A 74 3.98 1.89 6.64
C GLN A 74 2.73 2.52 6.02
N ILE A 75 1.95 1.70 5.32
CA ILE A 75 0.64 2.05 4.78
C ILE A 75 -0.38 1.11 5.40
N ALA A 76 -1.39 1.67 6.06
CA ALA A 76 -2.50 0.93 6.63
C ALA A 76 -3.77 1.16 5.80
N ALA A 77 -4.51 0.08 5.51
CA ALA A 77 -5.82 0.12 4.88
C ALA A 77 -6.97 0.14 5.90
N ILE A 78 -6.70 -0.25 7.14
CA ILE A 78 -7.68 -0.21 8.22
C ILE A 78 -7.49 1.12 8.97
N PRO A 79 -8.55 1.92 9.12
CA PRO A 79 -8.48 3.15 9.91
C PRO A 79 -8.19 2.87 11.38
N SER A 80 -7.65 3.87 12.06
CA SER A 80 -7.34 3.76 13.50
C SER A 80 -8.55 4.05 14.39
N SER A 81 -9.60 4.63 13.82
CA SER A 81 -10.83 5.04 14.51
C SER A 81 -12.04 4.80 13.60
N GLU A 82 -13.19 4.46 14.20
CA GLU A 82 -14.46 4.27 13.49
C GLU A 82 -14.99 5.56 12.83
N ALA A 83 -14.48 6.73 13.24
CA ALA A 83 -14.82 8.01 12.63
C ALA A 83 -14.14 8.26 11.27
N GLU A 84 -13.17 7.43 10.89
CA GLU A 84 -12.43 7.55 9.63
C GLU A 84 -13.11 6.73 8.52
N ASP A 85 -13.05 7.23 7.28
CA ASP A 85 -13.61 6.55 6.11
C ASP A 85 -12.79 5.29 5.78
N LEU A 86 -13.46 4.21 5.40
CA LEU A 86 -12.83 2.95 4.98
C LEU A 86 -12.21 3.03 3.58
N ASN A 87 -12.50 4.09 2.82
CA ASN A 87 -12.04 4.24 1.44
C ASN A 87 -10.68 4.95 1.30
N CYS A 88 -9.88 5.01 2.37
CA CYS A 88 -8.57 5.66 2.34
C CYS A 88 -7.50 4.83 3.05
N LEU A 89 -6.27 5.06 2.61
CA LEU A 89 -5.05 4.55 3.20
C LEU A 89 -4.42 5.61 4.09
N THR A 90 -3.79 5.14 5.17
CA THR A 90 -2.98 5.98 6.06
C THR A 90 -1.52 5.62 5.88
N LEU A 91 -0.74 6.55 5.35
CA LEU A 91 0.70 6.45 5.16
C LEU A 91 1.43 7.10 6.34
N THR A 92 2.30 6.35 7.01
CA THR A 92 3.14 6.84 8.11
C THR A 92 4.61 6.61 7.74
N MET A 93 5.41 7.68 7.73
CA MET A 93 6.85 7.60 7.45
C MET A 93 7.62 7.29 8.74
N ASN A 94 8.71 6.53 8.63
CA ASN A 94 9.53 6.16 9.79
C ASN A 94 10.34 7.34 10.37
N GLU A 95 10.49 8.43 9.61
CA GLU A 95 11.26 9.62 10.03
C GLU A 95 10.33 10.76 10.42
N ALA A 96 10.64 11.40 11.54
CA ALA A 96 9.93 12.57 12.01
C ALA A 96 10.22 13.79 11.09
N PRO A 97 9.22 14.67 10.85
CA PRO A 97 9.45 15.89 10.09
C PRO A 97 10.57 16.71 10.74
N THR A 98 11.54 17.11 9.93
CA THR A 98 12.55 18.07 10.38
C THR A 98 11.82 19.36 10.76
N LYS A 99 12.17 19.94 11.91
CA LYS A 99 11.63 21.21 12.40
C LYS A 99 12.14 22.38 11.53
N THR A 100 11.78 22.41 10.25
CA THR A 100 11.89 23.61 9.42
C THR A 100 10.55 24.34 9.52
N LYS A 101 10.62 25.66 9.77
CA LYS A 101 9.50 26.53 10.21
C LYS A 101 8.35 26.71 9.19
N SER A 102 8.15 25.84 8.20
CA SER A 102 7.15 26.05 7.15
C SER A 102 6.37 24.82 6.71
N GLN A 103 6.47 23.67 7.36
CA GLN A 103 5.68 22.52 6.95
C GLN A 103 5.28 21.66 8.14
N ASN A 104 4.03 21.87 8.58
CA ASN A 104 3.31 20.99 9.48
C ASN A 104 3.01 19.70 8.69
N VAL A 105 4.04 18.89 8.43
CA VAL A 105 3.87 17.57 7.83
C VAL A 105 3.25 16.72 8.94
N GLU A 106 1.94 16.49 8.85
CA GLU A 106 1.29 15.46 9.66
C GLU A 106 2.13 14.18 9.53
N SER A 107 2.44 13.53 10.66
CA SER A 107 3.19 12.27 10.69
C SER A 107 2.52 11.17 9.86
N SER A 108 1.23 11.35 9.55
CA SER A 108 0.39 10.48 8.77
C SER A 108 -0.27 11.24 7.61
N ILE A 109 -0.20 10.68 6.40
CA ILE A 109 -0.87 11.19 5.21
C ILE A 109 -2.05 10.27 4.88
N ARG A 110 -3.24 10.86 4.76
CA ARG A 110 -4.43 10.14 4.29
C ARG A 110 -4.58 10.25 2.78
N THR A 111 -4.71 9.12 2.10
CA THR A 111 -4.70 9.07 0.63
C THR A 111 -5.55 7.94 0.06
N SER A 112 -6.15 8.13 -1.13
CA SER A 112 -6.93 7.10 -1.81
C SER A 112 -6.09 6.29 -2.82
N SER A 113 -4.99 6.87 -3.31
CA SER A 113 -4.04 6.19 -4.19
C SER A 113 -2.65 6.80 -4.06
N ILE A 114 -1.62 5.99 -4.25
CA ILE A 114 -0.24 6.42 -4.03
C ILE A 114 0.73 5.66 -4.93
N LYS A 115 1.68 6.40 -5.50
CA LYS A 115 2.84 5.87 -6.22
C LYS A 115 4.10 6.31 -5.48
N ILE A 116 4.98 5.37 -5.18
CA ILE A 116 6.29 5.64 -4.56
C ILE A 116 7.37 5.02 -5.44
N ARG A 117 8.45 5.75 -5.67
CA ARG A 117 9.64 5.26 -6.37
C ARG A 117 10.91 5.74 -5.69
N THR A 118 11.93 4.91 -5.66
CA THR A 118 13.29 5.38 -5.38
C THR A 118 13.73 6.34 -6.49
N LEU A 119 14.41 7.42 -6.12
CA LEU A 119 15.12 8.29 -7.07
C LEU A 119 16.59 7.88 -7.24
N GLU A 120 17.08 7.03 -6.34
CA GLU A 120 18.43 6.47 -6.41
C GLU A 120 18.36 5.13 -7.13
N GLU A 121 18.89 5.07 -8.35
CA GLU A 121 18.81 3.91 -9.25
C GLU A 121 19.47 2.65 -8.68
N THR A 122 20.53 2.84 -7.89
CA THR A 122 21.27 1.75 -7.23
C THR A 122 20.57 1.22 -5.98
N ARG A 123 19.56 1.93 -5.46
CA ARG A 123 18.85 1.53 -4.25
C ARG A 123 17.56 0.82 -4.58
N SER A 124 17.18 -0.05 -3.66
CA SER A 124 15.90 -0.74 -3.70
C SER A 124 15.48 -1.06 -2.27
N PHE A 125 14.18 -1.22 -2.08
CA PHE A 125 13.61 -1.52 -0.77
C PHE A 125 13.04 -2.93 -0.75
N ILE A 126 12.83 -3.41 0.47
CA ILE A 126 12.06 -4.62 0.77
C ILE A 126 10.62 -4.18 0.99
N LEU A 127 9.69 -4.83 0.29
CA LEU A 127 8.26 -4.61 0.43
C LEU A 127 7.63 -5.81 1.15
N THR A 128 6.91 -5.60 2.24
CA THR A 128 6.22 -6.63 3.00
C THR A 128 4.73 -6.36 3.02
N LEU A 129 3.92 -7.35 2.62
CA LEU A 129 2.46 -7.25 2.60
C LEU A 129 1.84 -7.99 3.80
N ASP A 130 0.83 -7.38 4.40
CA ASP A 130 0.01 -7.92 5.50
C ASP A 130 0.80 -8.43 6.71
N ARG A 131 1.99 -7.87 6.93
CA ARG A 131 2.95 -8.34 7.95
C ARG A 131 3.25 -9.84 7.83
N ASP A 132 3.08 -10.42 6.64
CA ASP A 132 3.41 -11.81 6.34
C ASP A 132 4.83 -11.87 5.76
N SER A 133 5.76 -12.47 6.50
CA SER A 133 7.15 -12.62 6.07
C SER A 133 7.32 -13.47 4.80
N ARG A 134 6.31 -14.29 4.46
CA ARG A 134 6.27 -15.05 3.21
C ARG A 134 5.90 -14.17 2.02
N ARG A 135 5.33 -12.98 2.27
CA ARG A 135 4.94 -11.97 1.28
C ARG A 135 5.88 -10.78 1.34
N ALA A 136 7.17 -11.08 1.49
CA ALA A 136 8.27 -10.12 1.45
C ALA A 136 8.97 -10.18 0.09
N TYR A 137 8.99 -9.06 -0.62
CA TYR A 137 9.58 -8.90 -1.94
C TYR A 137 10.84 -8.04 -1.83
N LYS A 138 11.94 -8.55 -2.36
CA LYS A 138 13.23 -7.86 -2.35
C LYS A 138 13.48 -7.16 -3.67
N ASN A 139 14.38 -6.17 -3.62
CA ASN A 139 14.85 -5.42 -4.77
C ASN A 139 13.71 -4.68 -5.49
N VAL A 140 12.78 -4.12 -4.73
CA VAL A 140 11.66 -3.34 -5.26
C VAL A 140 12.11 -1.89 -5.46
N GLN A 141 11.81 -1.29 -6.61
CA GLN A 141 12.17 0.10 -6.93
C GLN A 141 10.98 1.04 -6.93
N SER A 142 9.79 0.54 -7.28
CA SER A 142 8.56 1.33 -7.22
C SER A 142 7.36 0.50 -6.79
N ILE A 143 6.39 1.18 -6.18
CA ILE A 143 5.08 0.66 -5.84
C ILE A 143 4.00 1.63 -6.32
N GLU A 144 2.89 1.08 -6.79
CA GLU A 144 1.68 1.79 -7.15
C GLU A 144 0.49 1.12 -6.48
N ILE A 145 -0.26 1.90 -5.71
CA ILE A 145 -1.40 1.45 -4.94
C ILE A 145 -2.62 2.25 -5.39
N SER A 146 -3.64 1.52 -5.81
CA SER A 146 -4.94 2.03 -6.18
C SER A 146 -6.04 1.18 -5.51
N PRO A 147 -7.23 1.75 -5.28
CA PRO A 147 -8.37 0.99 -4.79
C PRO A 147 -8.67 -0.18 -5.72
N CYS A 148 -8.96 -1.33 -5.15
CA CYS A 148 -9.40 -2.48 -5.92
C CYS A 148 -10.86 -2.27 -6.34
N LEU A 149 -11.11 -2.02 -7.62
CA LEU A 149 -12.44 -1.74 -8.16
C LEU A 149 -13.30 -2.99 -8.35
N ASP A 150 -12.71 -4.18 -8.22
CA ASP A 150 -13.37 -5.47 -8.45
C ASP A 150 -13.65 -6.19 -7.12
N PRO A 151 -14.94 -6.34 -6.71
CA PRO A 151 -15.33 -7.10 -5.52
C PRO A 151 -14.84 -8.56 -5.52
N GLY A 152 -14.48 -9.10 -6.70
CA GLY A 152 -14.02 -10.46 -6.91
C GLY A 152 -12.54 -10.61 -7.27
N TYR A 153 -11.70 -9.57 -7.13
CA TYR A 153 -10.30 -9.63 -7.59
C TYR A 153 -9.53 -10.83 -7.00
N CYS A 154 -9.74 -11.14 -5.71
CA CYS A 154 -9.14 -12.31 -5.06
C CYS A 154 -9.60 -13.64 -5.70
N ILE A 155 -10.87 -13.72 -6.14
CA ILE A 155 -11.45 -14.90 -6.79
C ILE A 155 -10.89 -15.05 -8.21
N GLN A 156 -10.72 -13.94 -8.94
CA GLN A 156 -10.27 -13.96 -10.33
C GLN A 156 -8.80 -14.40 -10.49
N LYS A 157 -7.89 -14.00 -9.60
CA LYS A 157 -6.49 -14.45 -9.67
C LYS A 157 -6.32 -15.96 -9.48
N THR A 158 -7.05 -16.53 -8.52
CA THR A 158 -7.07 -17.98 -8.29
C THR A 158 -7.63 -18.73 -9.50
N ILE A 159 -8.62 -18.15 -10.20
CA ILE A 159 -9.17 -18.74 -11.43
C ILE A 159 -8.19 -18.62 -12.60
N ARG A 160 -7.57 -17.46 -12.82
CA ARG A 160 -6.62 -17.23 -13.92
C ARG A 160 -5.36 -18.10 -13.80
N SER A 161 -4.92 -18.38 -12.57
CA SER A 161 -3.83 -19.33 -12.28
C SER A 161 -4.18 -20.80 -12.57
N LYS A 162 -5.48 -21.17 -12.53
CA LYS A 162 -5.93 -22.54 -12.83
C LYS A 162 -6.28 -22.76 -14.31
N PHE A 163 -6.37 -21.69 -15.10
CA PHE A 163 -6.79 -21.72 -16.50
C PHE A 163 -5.64 -21.56 -17.51
N SER A 164 -4.38 -21.53 -17.08
CA SER A 164 -3.23 -21.58 -18.00
C SER A 164 -2.95 -23.01 -18.50
N LEU A 165 -3.99 -23.72 -18.92
CA LEU A 165 -3.86 -24.96 -19.68
C LEU A 165 -4.98 -25.04 -20.73
N GLY A 166 -4.58 -24.78 -21.98
CA GLY A 166 -5.29 -25.25 -23.16
C GLY A 166 -6.32 -24.27 -23.72
N ASP A 167 -6.05 -23.80 -24.93
CA ASP A 167 -7.09 -23.54 -25.92
C ASP A 167 -8.09 -24.70 -25.92
N ASN A 168 -9.34 -24.45 -25.53
CA ASN A 168 -10.44 -25.13 -26.20
C ASN A 168 -11.76 -24.37 -26.07
N LYS A 169 -12.34 -24.18 -27.25
CA LYS A 169 -13.72 -23.82 -27.56
C LYS A 169 -14.71 -24.27 -26.48
N ASP A 170 -15.45 -23.32 -25.93
CA ASP A 170 -16.89 -23.44 -25.67
C ASP A 170 -17.48 -22.06 -25.34
N ALA A 171 -17.92 -21.36 -26.39
CA ALA A 171 -18.71 -20.14 -26.29
C ALA A 171 -20.18 -20.47 -25.93
N GLY A 172 -20.36 -21.16 -24.79
CA GLY A 172 -21.66 -21.45 -24.19
C GLY A 172 -22.23 -20.27 -23.39
N LEU A 173 -23.28 -20.52 -22.58
CA LEU A 173 -24.12 -19.55 -21.85
C LEU A 173 -23.41 -18.52 -20.93
N SER A 174 -22.07 -18.52 -20.87
CA SER A 174 -21.25 -17.57 -20.11
C SER A 174 -21.49 -16.11 -20.49
N LYS A 175 -21.91 -15.82 -21.72
CA LYS A 175 -22.32 -14.47 -22.16
C LYS A 175 -23.63 -13.95 -21.53
N TYR A 176 -24.44 -14.85 -20.94
CA TYR A 176 -25.70 -14.52 -20.25
C TYR A 176 -25.57 -14.60 -18.72
N MET A 177 -24.44 -15.07 -18.19
CA MET A 177 -24.13 -14.96 -16.76
C MET A 177 -23.68 -13.54 -16.44
N SER A 178 -24.60 -12.59 -16.56
CA SER A 178 -24.44 -11.33 -15.87
C SER A 178 -24.83 -11.54 -14.40
N LYS A 179 -23.98 -11.05 -13.50
CA LYS A 179 -24.34 -10.64 -12.13
C LYS A 179 -24.56 -11.79 -11.15
N THR A 180 -23.50 -12.11 -10.41
CA THR A 180 -23.66 -12.43 -8.99
C THR A 180 -24.30 -11.21 -8.33
N LEU A 181 -25.63 -11.19 -8.26
CA LEU A 181 -26.36 -10.29 -7.38
C LEU A 181 -25.99 -10.70 -5.94
N PRO A 182 -25.54 -9.77 -5.08
CA PRO A 182 -25.35 -10.08 -3.68
C PRO A 182 -26.72 -10.33 -3.08
N LEU A 183 -27.06 -11.60 -2.87
CA LEU A 183 -28.16 -11.92 -1.96
C LEU A 183 -27.75 -11.38 -0.58
N PRO A 184 -28.61 -10.60 0.11
CA PRO A 184 -28.34 -10.21 1.47
C PRO A 184 -28.19 -11.49 2.30
N ILE A 185 -26.99 -11.70 2.85
CA ILE A 185 -26.79 -12.65 3.94
C ILE A 185 -27.79 -12.24 5.01
N ASN A 186 -28.67 -13.16 5.39
CA ASN A 186 -29.70 -12.98 6.41
C ASN A 186 -29.15 -12.21 7.62
N THR A 187 -29.38 -10.91 7.69
CA THR A 187 -29.17 -10.14 8.91
C THR A 187 -30.27 -10.58 9.85
N PHE A 188 -29.92 -11.29 10.92
CA PHE A 188 -30.80 -11.49 12.06
C PHE A 188 -31.18 -10.11 12.61
N ALA A 189 -32.33 -9.57 12.21
CA ALA A 189 -33.01 -8.53 12.95
C ALA A 189 -33.71 -9.22 14.13
N GLY A 190 -32.96 -9.46 15.21
CA GLY A 190 -33.55 -9.80 16.50
C GLY A 190 -34.25 -8.57 17.06
N ILE A 191 -35.58 -8.63 17.20
CA ILE A 191 -36.33 -7.69 18.03
C ILE A 191 -35.88 -7.94 19.48
N ILE A 192 -35.30 -6.94 20.12
CA ILE A 192 -35.10 -6.92 21.57
C ILE A 192 -36.43 -6.45 22.15
N ASN A 193 -37.07 -7.29 22.95
CA ASN A 193 -38.31 -6.98 23.69
C ASN A 193 -37.97 -6.53 25.11
#